data_AF-A0A101GLM0-F1
#
_entry.id   AF-A0A101GLM0-F1
#
_cell.length_a   1.000
_cell.length_b   1.000
_cell.length_c   1.000
_cell.angle_alpha   90.00
_cell.angle_beta   90.00
_cell.angle_gamma   90.00
#
_symmetry.space_group_name_H-M   'P 1'
#
loop_
_entity.id
_entity.type
_entity.pdbx_description
1 polymer ?
#
loop_
_entity_poly.entity_id
_entity_poly.type
_entity_poly.pdbx_seq_one_letter_code
_entity_poly.pdbx_strand_id
1 'polypeptide(L)'
;MKRNILARMHNDGIIYGLNALHEIPSPQDIPSTVESLVREFSEKYDVPFEPLNLPEFPENINDLNLDEWVDQTSFSTEFKNLAKGTLDVLERELSIVESFQEFDRLLGQAESTLNESEFYVFDDHIYVAKRSMEFWKAEVDETQVWQLHASFLDGRSARGPINWWKVLGCDCIGGFFNGPGGYICASLISVIMQY
;
A
#
# COMPACT_ATOMS: atom_id res chain seq x y z
N MET A 1 -6.98 0.62 19.41
CA MET A 1 -5.76 1.37 19.06
C MET A 1 -6.20 2.66 18.37
N LYS A 2 -5.61 3.84 18.62
CA LYS A 2 -6.07 5.08 17.94
C LYS A 2 -5.73 4.99 16.45
N ARG A 3 -6.73 5.04 15.56
CA ARG A 3 -6.66 4.95 14.07
C ARG A 3 -5.42 5.64 13.44
N ASN A 4 -4.97 6.77 14.01
CA ASN A 4 -3.79 7.52 13.57
C ASN A 4 -2.44 6.78 13.65
N ILE A 5 -2.34 5.63 14.32
CA ILE A 5 -1.08 4.92 14.50
C ILE A 5 -0.73 4.10 13.25
N LEU A 6 -1.72 3.43 12.63
CA LEU A 6 -1.49 2.51 11.50
C LEU A 6 -0.94 3.23 10.26
N ALA A 7 -1.58 4.32 9.83
CA ALA A 7 -1.10 5.05 8.65
C ALA A 7 0.22 5.81 8.88
N ARG A 8 0.51 6.21 10.12
CA ARG A 8 1.82 6.77 10.45
C ARG A 8 2.89 5.69 10.35
N MET A 9 2.64 4.52 10.91
CA MET A 9 3.55 3.38 10.81
C MET A 9 3.75 2.91 9.37
N HIS A 10 2.71 2.94 8.55
CA HIS A 10 2.80 2.67 7.11
C HIS A 10 3.77 3.62 6.41
N ASN A 11 3.54 4.94 6.50
CA ASN A 11 4.42 5.94 5.88
C ASN A 11 5.85 5.89 6.45
N ASP A 12 6.00 5.79 7.77
CA ASP A 12 7.30 5.73 8.44
C ASP A 12 8.08 4.47 8.02
N GLY A 13 7.38 3.34 7.83
CA GLY A 13 7.95 2.09 7.34
C GLY A 13 8.43 2.18 5.89
N ILE A 14 7.66 2.83 5.01
CA ILE A 14 8.09 3.09 3.62
C ILE A 14 9.34 3.97 3.63
N ILE A 15 9.32 5.09 4.36
CA ILE A 15 10.46 6.02 4.44
C ILE A 15 11.69 5.30 5.00
N TYR A 16 11.51 4.46 6.03
CA TYR A 16 12.59 3.65 6.59
C TYR A 16 13.20 2.72 5.53
N GLY A 17 12.37 1.94 4.84
CA GLY A 17 12.81 0.99 3.82
C GLY A 17 13.56 1.67 2.68
N LEU A 18 13.03 2.77 2.14
CA LEU A 18 13.68 3.53 1.07
C LEU A 18 15.04 4.12 1.49
N ASN A 19 15.20 4.52 2.76
CA ASN A 19 16.50 5.02 3.26
C ASN A 19 17.50 3.90 3.56
N ALA A 20 17.03 2.73 3.97
CA ALA A 20 17.87 1.57 4.28
C ALA A 20 18.34 0.82 3.02
N LEU A 21 17.56 0.86 1.94
CA LEU A 21 17.91 0.27 0.66
C LEU A 21 18.95 1.15 -0.05
N HIS A 22 20.20 0.69 -0.07
CA HIS A 22 21.27 1.34 -0.84
C HIS A 22 21.31 0.89 -2.31
N GLU A 23 20.70 -0.25 -2.60
CA GLU A 23 20.71 -0.91 -3.88
C GLU A 23 19.35 -1.54 -4.17
N ILE A 24 18.88 -1.48 -5.42
CA ILE A 24 17.72 -2.23 -5.87
C ILE A 24 18.08 -3.73 -5.90
N PRO A 25 17.38 -4.58 -5.13
CA PRO A 25 17.60 -6.02 -5.15
C PRO A 25 17.29 -6.62 -6.52
N SER A 26 17.82 -7.82 -6.80
CA SER A 26 17.36 -8.56 -7.97
C SER A 26 15.87 -8.94 -7.79
N PRO A 27 15.06 -9.03 -8.85
CA PRO A 27 13.61 -9.26 -8.73
C PRO A 27 13.23 -10.44 -7.82
N GLN A 28 13.96 -11.54 -7.92
CA GLN A 28 13.81 -12.75 -7.10
C GLN A 28 14.13 -12.53 -5.61
N ASP A 29 14.98 -11.55 -5.26
CA ASP A 29 15.40 -11.26 -3.90
C ASP A 29 14.55 -10.17 -3.23
N ILE A 30 13.77 -9.41 -4.01
CA ILE A 30 12.92 -8.30 -3.52
C ILE A 30 12.05 -8.75 -2.33
N PRO A 31 11.28 -9.86 -2.40
CA PRO A 31 10.38 -10.23 -1.29
C PRO A 31 11.14 -10.45 0.02
N SER A 32 12.23 -11.22 -0.03
CA SER A 32 13.04 -11.52 1.17
C SER A 32 13.76 -10.29 1.74
N THR A 33 14.20 -9.37 0.87
CA THR A 33 14.85 -8.13 1.28
C THR A 33 13.87 -7.22 1.99
N VAL A 34 12.68 -7.03 1.40
CA VAL A 34 11.62 -6.19 1.99
C VAL A 34 11.13 -6.78 3.31
N GLU A 35 10.92 -8.10 3.39
CA GLU A 35 10.54 -8.75 4.64
C GLU A 35 11.56 -8.48 5.76
N SER A 36 12.86 -8.59 5.45
CA SER A 36 13.92 -8.32 6.41
C SER A 36 13.88 -6.87 6.92
N LEU A 37 13.63 -5.91 6.03
CA LEU A 37 13.55 -4.49 6.39
C LEU A 37 12.33 -4.18 7.26
N VAL A 38 11.17 -4.74 6.93
CA VAL A 38 9.96 -4.53 7.73
C VAL A 38 10.10 -5.17 9.10
N ARG A 39 10.74 -6.34 9.19
CA ARG A 39 11.08 -6.95 10.48
C ARG A 39 11.98 -6.05 11.32
N GLU A 40 13.05 -5.52 10.74
CA GLU A 40 13.96 -4.60 11.43
C GLU A 40 13.24 -3.33 11.89
N PHE A 41 12.41 -2.72 11.04
CA PHE A 41 11.55 -1.60 11.41
C PHE A 41 10.67 -1.95 12.61
N SER A 42 9.98 -3.08 12.55
CA SER A 42 9.10 -3.51 13.62
C SER A 42 9.81 -3.72 14.95
N GLU A 43 11.00 -4.33 14.93
CA GLU A 43 11.83 -4.52 16.12
C GLU A 43 12.34 -3.18 16.68
N LYS A 44 12.80 -2.27 15.81
CA LYS A 44 13.34 -0.97 16.21
C LYS A 44 12.30 -0.04 16.82
N TYR A 45 11.05 -0.13 16.36
CA TYR A 45 9.97 0.78 16.76
C TYR A 45 8.94 0.13 17.70
N ASP A 46 9.20 -1.09 18.19
CA ASP A 46 8.31 -1.86 19.08
C ASP A 46 6.89 -2.00 18.51
N VAL A 47 6.83 -2.36 17.23
CA VAL A 47 5.60 -2.51 16.46
C VAL A 47 5.28 -4.00 16.32
N PRO A 48 4.03 -4.43 16.60
CA PRO A 48 3.61 -5.80 16.35
C PRO A 48 3.80 -6.18 14.87
N PHE A 49 4.51 -7.28 14.63
CA PHE A 49 4.74 -7.84 13.31
C PHE A 49 4.43 -9.33 13.32
N GLU A 50 3.67 -9.76 12.33
CA GLU A 50 3.39 -11.17 12.06
C GLU A 50 4.11 -11.59 10.77
N PRO A 51 4.56 -12.86 10.66
CA PRO A 51 5.19 -13.37 9.45
C PRO A 51 4.32 -13.13 8.22
N LEU A 52 4.93 -12.62 7.14
CA LEU A 52 4.20 -12.22 5.95
C LEU A 52 3.65 -13.44 5.19
N ASN A 53 2.43 -13.26 4.72
CA ASN A 53 1.70 -14.14 3.82
C ASN A 53 1.04 -13.27 2.73
N LEU A 54 1.86 -12.42 2.10
CA LEU A 54 1.43 -11.67 0.92
C LEU A 54 1.29 -12.64 -0.25
N PRO A 55 0.32 -12.41 -1.16
CA PRO A 55 0.28 -13.14 -2.42
C PRO A 55 1.54 -12.91 -3.24
N GLU A 56 1.76 -13.80 -4.22
CA GLU A 56 2.90 -13.70 -5.13
C GLU A 56 2.82 -12.42 -5.98
N PHE A 57 3.96 -11.73 -6.11
CA PHE A 57 4.12 -10.61 -7.02
C PHE A 57 4.71 -11.09 -8.35
N PRO A 58 4.22 -10.60 -9.50
CA PRO A 58 4.88 -10.85 -10.77
C PRO A 58 6.23 -10.12 -10.84
N GLU A 59 7.05 -10.39 -11.85
CA GLU A 59 8.32 -9.66 -12.05
C GLU A 59 8.09 -8.20 -12.45
N ASN A 60 6.97 -7.89 -13.12
CA ASN A 60 6.62 -6.55 -13.57
C ASN A 60 5.31 -6.12 -12.92
N ILE A 61 5.32 -4.96 -12.26
CA ILE A 61 4.13 -4.44 -11.58
C ILE A 61 2.94 -4.28 -12.53
N ASN A 62 3.15 -4.05 -13.82
CA ASN A 62 2.06 -3.91 -14.79
C ASN A 62 1.29 -5.22 -15.00
N ASP A 63 1.84 -6.37 -14.61
CA ASP A 63 1.17 -7.66 -14.66
C ASP A 63 0.42 -7.98 -13.35
N LEU A 64 0.58 -7.16 -12.30
CA LEU A 64 -0.05 -7.39 -11.00
C LEU A 64 -1.58 -7.26 -11.07
N ASN A 65 -2.29 -8.26 -10.56
CA ASN A 65 -3.75 -8.25 -10.48
C ASN A 65 -4.23 -8.07 -9.04
N LEU A 66 -4.56 -6.82 -8.67
CA LEU A 66 -4.97 -6.48 -7.31
C LEU A 66 -6.39 -6.99 -6.97
N ASP A 67 -7.26 -7.18 -7.97
CA ASP A 67 -8.56 -7.81 -7.77
C ASP A 67 -8.43 -9.27 -7.33
N GLU A 68 -7.48 -9.99 -7.94
CA GLU A 68 -7.19 -11.37 -7.57
C GLU A 68 -6.64 -11.48 -6.15
N TRP A 69 -5.80 -10.52 -5.74
CA TRP A 69 -5.37 -10.42 -4.35
C TRP A 69 -6.56 -10.28 -3.41
N VAL A 70 -7.48 -9.35 -3.68
CA VAL A 70 -8.70 -9.18 -2.88
C VAL A 70 -9.51 -10.50 -2.83
N ASP A 71 -9.60 -11.21 -3.95
CA ASP A 71 -10.35 -12.48 -4.03
C ASP A 71 -9.73 -13.61 -3.19
N GLN A 72 -8.41 -13.61 -2.98
CA GLN A 72 -7.70 -14.59 -2.15
C GLN A 72 -7.93 -14.41 -0.64
N THR A 73 -8.47 -13.26 -0.21
CA THR A 73 -8.77 -13.01 1.21
C THR A 73 -9.93 -13.87 1.71
N SER A 74 -10.02 -14.07 3.04
CA SER A 74 -11.12 -14.81 3.68
C SER A 74 -12.35 -13.95 3.99
N PHE A 75 -12.35 -12.67 3.59
CA PHE A 75 -13.46 -11.74 3.85
C PHE A 75 -14.71 -12.08 3.02
N SER A 76 -15.84 -11.53 3.44
CA SER A 76 -17.14 -11.66 2.79
C SER A 76 -17.14 -11.12 1.35
N THR A 77 -18.11 -11.58 0.56
CA THR A 77 -18.30 -11.08 -0.81
C THR A 77 -18.58 -9.58 -0.81
N GLU A 78 -19.35 -9.10 0.17
CA GLU A 78 -19.66 -7.69 0.37
C GLU A 78 -18.41 -6.86 0.62
N PHE A 79 -17.52 -7.35 1.50
CA PHE A 79 -16.22 -6.71 1.74
C PHE A 79 -15.38 -6.65 0.47
N LYS A 80 -15.24 -7.76 -0.24
CA LYS A 80 -14.43 -7.84 -1.47
C LYS A 80 -14.93 -6.88 -2.53
N ASN A 81 -16.24 -6.76 -2.72
CA ASN A 81 -16.84 -5.81 -3.65
C ASN A 81 -16.52 -4.36 -3.28
N LEU A 82 -16.57 -4.01 -1.99
CA LEU A 82 -16.22 -2.67 -1.52
C LEU A 82 -14.72 -2.38 -1.66
N ALA A 83 -13.85 -3.35 -1.39
CA ALA A 83 -12.40 -3.22 -1.57
C ALA A 83 -12.04 -3.01 -3.04
N LYS A 84 -12.64 -3.76 -3.97
CA LYS A 84 -12.49 -3.54 -5.42
C LYS A 84 -13.02 -2.17 -5.84
N GLY A 85 -14.13 -1.71 -5.27
CA GLY A 85 -14.62 -0.35 -5.47
C GLY A 85 -13.60 0.73 -5.05
N THR A 86 -12.75 0.46 -4.06
CA THR A 86 -11.65 1.36 -3.68
C THR A 86 -10.54 1.35 -4.74
N LEU A 87 -10.22 0.19 -5.31
CA LEU A 87 -9.26 0.06 -6.41
C LEU A 87 -9.75 0.79 -7.67
N ASP A 88 -11.05 0.68 -8.01
CA ASP A 88 -11.67 1.42 -9.12
C ASP A 88 -11.49 2.94 -8.97
N VAL A 89 -11.64 3.46 -7.74
CA VAL A 89 -11.44 4.90 -7.45
C VAL A 89 -10.00 5.32 -7.66
N LEU A 90 -9.04 4.47 -7.27
CA LEU A 90 -7.60 4.72 -7.45
C LEU A 90 -7.20 4.68 -8.93
N GLU A 91 -7.76 3.77 -9.72
CA GLU A 91 -7.47 3.63 -11.15
C GLU A 91 -8.00 4.80 -11.99
N ARG A 92 -9.13 5.40 -11.60
CA ARG A 92 -9.82 6.47 -12.36
C ARG A 92 -9.11 7.82 -12.43
N GLU A 93 -7.90 7.95 -11.88
CA GLU A 93 -7.09 9.18 -11.89
C GLU A 93 -7.84 10.46 -11.42
N LEU A 94 -8.76 10.32 -10.47
CA LEU A 94 -9.48 11.46 -9.89
C LEU A 94 -8.53 12.39 -9.10
N SER A 95 -8.96 13.65 -8.91
CA SER A 95 -8.31 14.56 -7.97
C SER A 95 -8.39 14.01 -6.54
N ILE A 96 -7.50 14.45 -5.64
CA ILE A 96 -7.50 14.00 -4.24
C ILE A 96 -8.87 14.24 -3.59
N VAL A 97 -9.47 15.41 -3.84
CA VAL A 97 -10.77 15.78 -3.26
C VAL A 97 -11.87 14.84 -3.74
N GLU A 98 -11.92 14.53 -5.04
CA GLU A 98 -12.92 13.63 -5.62
C GLU A 98 -12.72 12.18 -5.14
N SER A 99 -11.48 11.69 -5.09
CA SER A 99 -11.19 10.36 -4.53
C SER A 99 -11.62 10.26 -3.07
N PHE A 100 -11.37 11.29 -2.27
CA PHE A 100 -11.74 11.29 -0.85
C PHE A 100 -13.25 11.21 -0.66
N GLN A 101 -14.02 11.94 -1.50
CA GLN A 101 -15.47 11.87 -1.51
C GLN A 101 -15.98 10.47 -1.87
N GLU A 102 -15.37 9.82 -2.88
CA GLU A 102 -15.73 8.44 -3.24
C GLU A 102 -15.36 7.43 -2.15
N PHE A 103 -14.21 7.59 -1.50
CA PHE A 103 -13.84 6.76 -0.36
C PHE A 103 -14.78 6.93 0.83
N ASP A 104 -15.22 8.17 1.13
CA ASP A 104 -16.23 8.42 2.16
C ASP A 104 -17.57 7.79 1.81
N ARG A 105 -17.95 7.79 0.52
CA ARG A 105 -19.15 7.11 0.04
C ARG A 105 -19.06 5.60 0.24
N LEU A 106 -17.92 4.98 -0.07
CA LEU A 106 -17.68 3.55 0.15
C LEU A 106 -17.68 3.20 1.63
N LEU A 107 -17.07 4.02 2.48
CA LEU A 107 -17.07 3.83 3.93
C LEU A 107 -18.50 3.88 4.50
N GLY A 108 -19.32 4.84 4.06
CA GLY A 108 -20.74 4.90 4.45
C GLY A 108 -21.56 3.69 3.98
N GLN A 109 -21.24 3.11 2.83
CA GLN A 109 -21.85 1.85 2.38
C GLN A 109 -21.44 0.68 3.29
N ALA A 110 -20.16 0.61 3.64
CA ALA A 110 -19.60 -0.41 4.52
C ALA A 110 -20.27 -0.43 5.91
N GLU A 111 -20.54 0.74 6.50
CA GLU A 111 -21.23 0.87 7.81
C GLU A 111 -22.59 0.13 7.85
N SER A 112 -23.28 0.07 6.70
CA SER A 112 -24.61 -0.52 6.60
C SER A 112 -24.63 -1.97 6.11
N THR A 113 -23.51 -2.49 5.61
CA THR A 113 -23.44 -3.77 4.88
C THR A 113 -22.50 -4.78 5.52
N LEU A 114 -21.42 -4.33 6.15
CA LEU A 114 -20.43 -5.20 6.78
C LEU A 114 -20.80 -5.50 8.23
N ASN A 115 -20.34 -6.65 8.72
CA ASN A 115 -20.31 -6.88 10.16
C ASN A 115 -19.23 -6.01 10.82
N GLU A 116 -19.30 -5.87 12.15
CA GLU A 116 -18.41 -4.99 12.91
C GLU A 116 -16.91 -5.30 12.70
N SER A 117 -16.54 -6.59 12.65
CA SER A 117 -15.14 -6.99 12.47
C SER A 117 -14.61 -6.60 11.09
N GLU A 118 -15.39 -6.85 10.04
CA GLU A 118 -15.01 -6.51 8.67
C GLU A 118 -15.04 -5.00 8.44
N PHE A 119 -16.00 -4.31 9.05
CA PHE A 119 -16.08 -2.86 8.98
C PHE A 119 -14.81 -2.20 9.53
N TYR A 120 -14.27 -2.67 10.66
CA TYR A 120 -13.03 -2.11 11.20
C TYR A 120 -11.83 -2.28 10.25
N VAL A 121 -11.73 -3.44 9.59
CA VAL A 121 -10.66 -3.67 8.59
C VAL A 121 -10.88 -2.78 7.36
N PHE A 122 -12.12 -2.60 6.92
CA PHE A 122 -12.45 -1.75 5.78
C PHE A 122 -12.20 -0.27 6.06
N ASP A 123 -12.50 0.19 7.28
CA ASP A 123 -12.20 1.53 7.77
C ASP A 123 -10.69 1.81 7.75
N ASP A 124 -9.86 0.86 8.21
CA ASP A 124 -8.40 0.96 8.12
C ASP A 124 -7.92 0.99 6.65
N HIS A 125 -8.52 0.18 5.77
CA HIS A 125 -8.23 0.17 4.34
C HIS A 125 -8.50 1.52 3.67
N ILE A 126 -9.67 2.12 3.91
CA ILE A 126 -10.02 3.45 3.40
C ILE A 126 -9.07 4.51 3.97
N TYR A 127 -8.73 4.39 5.24
CA TYR A 127 -7.80 5.33 5.88
C TYR A 127 -6.40 5.27 5.25
N VAL A 128 -5.87 4.07 5.02
CA VAL A 128 -4.57 3.89 4.33
C VAL A 128 -4.64 4.38 2.88
N ALA A 129 -5.74 4.11 2.14
CA ALA A 129 -5.90 4.63 0.78
C ALA A 129 -5.80 6.16 0.72
N LYS A 130 -6.48 6.87 1.63
CA LYS A 130 -6.41 8.34 1.73
C LYS A 130 -5.00 8.83 2.05
N ARG A 131 -4.35 8.19 3.02
CA ARG A 131 -3.01 8.57 3.49
C ARG A 131 -1.92 8.28 2.45
N SER A 132 -2.07 7.19 1.72
CA SER A 132 -1.19 6.83 0.60
C SER A 132 -1.36 7.80 -0.55
N MET A 133 -2.60 8.21 -0.88
CA MET A 133 -2.84 9.27 -1.85
C MET A 133 -2.24 10.61 -1.42
N GLU A 134 -2.38 11.01 -0.16
CA GLU A 134 -1.71 12.21 0.35
C GLU A 134 -0.18 12.10 0.32
N PHE A 135 0.35 10.89 0.51
CA PHE A 135 1.80 10.67 0.52
C PHE A 135 2.38 10.70 -0.90
N TRP A 136 1.74 10.01 -1.85
CA TRP A 136 2.25 9.83 -3.22
C TRP A 136 1.71 10.84 -4.22
N LYS A 137 0.42 11.19 -4.16
CA LYS A 137 -0.25 12.07 -5.15
C LYS A 137 -0.31 13.53 -4.72
N ALA A 138 0.30 13.96 -3.61
CA ALA A 138 0.16 15.33 -3.13
C ALA A 138 0.33 16.36 -4.25
N GLU A 139 -0.79 16.95 -4.69
CA GLU A 139 -0.85 18.17 -5.52
C GLU A 139 -0.20 19.40 -4.82
N VAL A 140 0.50 19.20 -3.70
CA VAL A 140 1.09 20.25 -2.86
C VAL A 140 2.62 20.23 -2.89
N ASP A 141 3.29 19.10 -3.12
CA ASP A 141 4.73 19.09 -3.38
C ASP A 141 5.17 17.68 -3.83
N GLU A 142 4.85 17.31 -5.07
CA GLU A 142 5.37 16.08 -5.69
C GLU A 142 6.88 15.94 -5.49
N THR A 143 7.61 17.05 -5.31
CA THR A 143 9.07 17.05 -5.30
C THR A 143 9.71 16.27 -4.15
N GLN A 144 9.19 16.20 -2.92
CA GLN A 144 9.94 15.60 -1.80
C GLN A 144 9.91 14.07 -1.76
N VAL A 145 8.73 13.46 -1.87
CA VAL A 145 8.60 11.98 -1.89
C VAL A 145 9.09 11.45 -3.24
N TRP A 146 8.80 12.18 -4.33
CA TRP A 146 9.47 11.93 -5.61
C TRP A 146 10.97 12.07 -5.49
N GLN A 147 11.53 13.06 -4.79
CA GLN A 147 12.98 13.18 -4.60
C GLN A 147 13.56 12.02 -3.80
N LEU A 148 12.85 11.47 -2.81
CA LEU A 148 13.32 10.28 -2.10
C LEU A 148 13.36 9.07 -3.02
N HIS A 149 12.28 8.82 -3.76
CA HIS A 149 12.19 7.73 -4.72
C HIS A 149 13.16 7.92 -5.90
N ALA A 150 13.15 9.09 -6.53
CA ALA A 150 14.05 9.48 -7.60
C ALA A 150 15.50 9.53 -7.13
N SER A 151 15.81 9.91 -5.90
CA SER A 151 17.19 9.79 -5.37
C SER A 151 17.61 8.34 -5.22
N PHE A 152 16.69 7.45 -4.82
CA PHE A 152 16.96 6.02 -4.77
C PHE A 152 17.16 5.44 -6.19
N LEU A 153 16.38 5.90 -7.16
CA LEU A 153 16.43 5.45 -8.56
C LEU A 153 17.44 6.19 -9.46
N ASP A 154 17.88 7.41 -9.15
CA ASP A 154 18.79 8.22 -9.99
C ASP A 154 20.19 7.59 -10.08
N GLY A 155 20.50 6.64 -9.20
CA GLY A 155 21.67 5.78 -9.31
C GLY A 155 21.52 4.63 -10.34
N ARG A 156 20.32 4.37 -10.88
CA ARG A 156 19.96 3.14 -11.60
C ARG A 156 18.87 3.42 -12.66
N SER A 157 19.26 3.43 -13.94
CA SER A 157 18.45 3.74 -15.16
C SER A 157 16.91 3.69 -15.04
N ALA A 158 16.26 4.85 -15.12
CA ALA A 158 14.79 4.97 -15.11
C ALA A 158 14.13 4.39 -16.38
N ARG A 159 13.19 3.46 -16.20
CA ARG A 159 12.19 3.08 -17.21
C ARG A 159 10.86 3.77 -16.88
N GLY A 160 10.20 4.28 -17.93
CA GLY A 160 8.74 4.45 -18.02
C GLY A 160 8.04 5.37 -17.00
N PRO A 161 6.76 5.72 -17.24
CA PRO A 161 5.91 6.34 -16.25
C PRO A 161 5.53 5.35 -15.15
N ILE A 162 5.42 5.82 -13.90
CA ILE A 162 5.02 4.99 -12.75
C ILE A 162 3.54 4.66 -12.80
N ASN A 163 3.22 3.41 -12.49
CA ASN A 163 1.86 2.94 -12.38
C ASN A 163 1.29 3.23 -10.97
N TRP A 164 0.91 4.48 -10.75
CA TRP A 164 0.53 4.99 -9.43
C TRP A 164 -0.65 4.28 -8.79
N TRP A 165 -1.67 3.89 -9.57
CA TRP A 165 -2.83 3.23 -9.00
C TRP A 165 -2.46 1.86 -8.42
N LYS A 166 -1.50 1.14 -9.02
CA LYS A 166 -1.02 -0.15 -8.50
C LYS A 166 -0.20 -0.01 -7.24
N VAL A 167 0.64 1.03 -7.15
CA VAL A 167 1.38 1.37 -5.92
C VAL A 167 0.38 1.65 -4.80
N LEU A 168 -0.55 2.58 -5.04
CA LEU A 168 -1.58 2.94 -4.06
C LEU A 168 -2.50 1.77 -3.68
N GLY A 169 -2.79 0.90 -4.66
CA GLY A 169 -3.57 -0.31 -4.43
C GLY A 169 -2.84 -1.31 -3.53
N CYS A 170 -1.55 -1.56 -3.77
CA CYS A 170 -0.72 -2.37 -2.89
C CYS A 170 -0.69 -1.80 -1.47
N ASP A 171 -0.51 -0.48 -1.35
CA ASP A 171 -0.49 0.21 -0.07
C ASP A 171 -1.76 -0.04 0.73
N CYS A 172 -2.95 -0.03 0.11
CA CYS A 172 -4.21 -0.15 0.83
C CYS A 172 -4.71 -1.59 0.99
N ILE A 173 -4.29 -2.56 0.18
CA ILE A 173 -4.73 -3.96 0.32
C ILE A 173 -3.74 -4.85 1.07
N GLY A 174 -2.46 -4.44 1.20
CA GLY A 174 -1.43 -5.24 1.87
C GLY A 174 -1.82 -5.66 3.29
N GLY A 175 -2.54 -4.80 4.02
CA GLY A 175 -2.98 -5.08 5.39
C GLY A 175 -4.09 -6.11 5.52
N PHE A 176 -4.76 -6.50 4.43
CA PHE A 176 -5.69 -7.64 4.44
C PHE A 176 -5.00 -8.96 4.75
N PHE A 177 -3.69 -9.04 4.50
CA PHE A 177 -2.95 -10.28 4.63
C PHE A 177 -2.23 -10.39 5.97
N ASN A 178 -1.71 -9.30 6.54
CA ASN A 178 -1.01 -9.30 7.85
C ASN A 178 -0.98 -7.91 8.53
N GLY A 179 -2.09 -7.15 8.44
CA GLY A 179 -2.22 -5.86 9.12
C GLY A 179 -1.09 -4.86 8.81
N PRO A 180 -0.50 -4.18 9.81
CA PRO A 180 0.49 -3.13 9.57
C PRO A 180 1.71 -3.56 8.75
N GLY A 181 2.24 -4.76 9.00
CA GLY A 181 3.39 -5.29 8.27
C GLY A 181 3.07 -5.55 6.80
N GLY A 182 1.86 -6.02 6.52
CA GLY A 182 1.36 -6.23 5.17
C GLY A 182 1.28 -4.94 4.35
N TYR A 183 0.79 -3.85 4.96
CA TYR A 183 0.76 -2.53 4.32
C TYR A 183 2.18 -2.08 3.90
N ILE A 184 3.15 -2.09 4.82
CA ILE A 184 4.52 -1.62 4.54
C ILE A 184 5.19 -2.50 3.49
N CYS A 185 5.07 -3.84 3.61
CA CYS A 185 5.71 -4.76 2.68
C CYS A 185 5.16 -4.64 1.26
N ALA A 186 3.84 -4.64 1.08
CA ALA A 186 3.25 -4.55 -0.25
C ALA A 186 3.64 -3.22 -0.93
N SER A 187 3.62 -2.11 -0.16
CA SER A 187 4.10 -0.81 -0.62
C SER A 187 5.54 -0.86 -1.11
N LEU A 188 6.48 -1.31 -0.27
CA LEU A 188 7.91 -1.35 -0.61
C LEU A 188 8.17 -2.24 -1.83
N ILE A 189 7.57 -3.43 -1.90
CA ILE A 189 7.71 -4.32 -3.07
C ILE A 189 7.23 -3.60 -4.33
N SER A 190 6.03 -3.00 -4.31
CA SER A 190 5.45 -2.34 -5.49
C SER A 190 6.28 -1.15 -6.00
N VAL A 191 6.91 -0.41 -5.09
CA VAL A 191 7.78 0.73 -5.43
C VAL A 191 9.11 0.25 -6.00
N ILE A 192 9.73 -0.77 -5.40
CA ILE A 192 11.02 -1.32 -5.87
C ILE A 192 10.85 -1.97 -7.25
N MET A 193 9.71 -2.61 -7.50
CA MET A 193 9.36 -3.21 -8.81
C MET A 193 9.09 -2.20 -9.93
N GLN A 194 9.14 -0.88 -9.67
CA GLN A 194 9.14 0.12 -10.75
C GLN A 194 10.47 0.11 -11.56
N TYR A 195 11.48 -0.66 -11.12
CA TYR A 195 12.79 -0.80 -11.75
C TYR A 195 12.87 -1.91 -12.81
#